data_AF-A0A7J4IKJ5-F1
#
_entry.id   AF-A0A7J4IKJ5-F1
#
_cell.length_a   1.000
_cell.length_b   1.000
_cell.length_c   1.000
_cell.angle_alpha   90.00
_cell.angle_beta   90.00
_cell.angle_gamma   90.00
#
_symmetry.space_group_name_H-M   'P 1'
#
loop_
_entity.id
_entity.type
_entity.pdbx_description
1 polymer ?
#
loop_
_entity_poly.entity_id
_entity_poly.type
_entity_poly.pdbx_seq_one_letter_code
_entity_poly.pdbx_strand_id
1 'polypeptide(L)'
;MEPLPPKSLLDMLAERLERAFGQAVRIMDPVRTPVASRLGADRSAAEPVRAAIAATWGCGCRDRLVGVTAATLVGGNPATGCGGVLVLSVQPGAEAGAPVREVGRSLGLEDCNDPGCAMHPAGNAPGLCRACRERC
;
A
#
# COMPACT_ATOMS: atom_id res chain seq x y z
N MET A 1 16.59 7.71 12.65
CA MET A 1 15.52 8.21 11.76
C MET A 1 15.21 7.05 10.83
N GLU A 2 13.95 6.64 10.66
CA GLU A 2 13.63 5.57 9.71
C GLU A 2 14.03 6.04 8.30
N PRO A 3 14.73 5.22 7.48
CA PRO A 3 15.09 5.62 6.13
C PRO A 3 13.82 5.81 5.32
N LEU A 4 13.63 7.01 4.76
CA LEU A 4 12.53 7.27 3.85
C LEU A 4 12.73 6.44 2.57
N PRO A 5 11.65 5.88 2.00
CA PRO A 5 11.71 5.27 0.68
C PRO A 5 12.27 6.27 -0.34
N PRO A 6 13.15 5.84 -1.26
CA PRO A 6 13.69 6.74 -2.28
C PRO A 6 12.55 7.22 -3.19
N LYS A 7 12.63 8.48 -3.63
CA LYS A 7 11.59 9.09 -4.48
C LYS A 7 11.32 8.29 -5.76
N SER A 8 12.35 7.75 -6.40
CA SER A 8 12.22 6.91 -7.59
C SER A 8 11.37 5.66 -7.38
N LEU A 9 11.39 5.08 -6.17
CA LEU A 9 10.53 3.95 -5.82
C LEU A 9 9.08 4.39 -5.66
N LEU A 10 8.85 5.57 -5.06
CA LEU A 10 7.51 6.13 -4.90
C LEU A 10 6.90 6.50 -6.26
N ASP A 11 7.68 7.11 -7.15
CA ASP A 11 7.26 7.46 -8.52
C ASP A 11 6.89 6.18 -9.30
N MET A 12 7.74 5.16 -9.28
CA MET A 12 7.47 3.85 -9.90
C MET A 12 6.20 3.19 -9.34
N LEU A 13 6.01 3.25 -8.02
CA LEU A 13 4.84 2.68 -7.36
C LEU A 13 3.57 3.45 -7.76
N ALA A 14 3.62 4.78 -7.78
CA ALA A 14 2.50 5.62 -8.19
C ALA A 14 2.07 5.28 -9.63
N GLU A 15 3.00 5.31 -10.60
CA GLU A 15 2.71 4.95 -11.99
C GLU A 15 2.09 3.55 -12.12
N ARG A 16 2.58 2.59 -11.32
CA ARG A 16 2.06 1.22 -11.35
C ARG A 16 0.63 1.15 -10.83
N LEU A 17 0.34 1.83 -9.72
CA LEU A 17 -1.00 1.89 -9.15
C LEU A 17 -1.97 2.61 -10.10
N GLU A 18 -1.57 3.74 -10.69
CA GLU A 18 -2.37 4.45 -11.69
C GLU A 18 -2.71 3.55 -12.87
N ARG A 19 -1.73 2.81 -13.41
CA ARG A 19 -1.97 1.88 -14.52
C ARG A 19 -2.86 0.70 -14.14
N ALA A 20 -2.72 0.19 -12.92
CA ALA A 20 -3.48 -0.96 -12.45
C ALA A 20 -4.96 -0.63 -12.21
N PHE A 21 -5.22 0.52 -11.57
CA PHE A 21 -6.56 0.92 -11.10
C PHE A 21 -7.23 2.00 -11.97
N GLY A 22 -6.49 2.66 -12.87
CA GLY A 22 -7.02 3.75 -13.69
C GLY A 22 -7.40 5.02 -12.89
N GLN A 23 -6.94 5.12 -11.64
CA GLN A 23 -7.19 6.25 -10.75
C GLN A 23 -5.93 7.10 -10.61
N ALA A 24 -6.10 8.42 -10.54
CA ALA A 24 -4.97 9.33 -10.31
C ALA A 24 -4.33 9.08 -8.94
N VAL A 25 -3.00 9.00 -8.90
CA VAL A 25 -2.23 8.82 -7.66
C VAL A 25 -1.40 10.07 -7.41
N ARG A 26 -1.55 10.62 -6.21
CA ARG A 26 -0.78 11.78 -5.77
C ARG A 26 0.18 11.40 -4.65
N ILE A 27 1.48 11.65 -4.87
CA ILE A 27 2.49 11.54 -3.82
C ILE A 27 2.35 12.74 -2.88
N MET A 28 2.30 12.48 -1.57
CA MET A 28 2.13 13.49 -0.53
C MET A 28 3.40 13.61 0.33
N ASP A 29 3.48 14.70 1.09
CA ASP A 29 4.59 14.91 2.02
C ASP A 29 4.69 13.79 3.07
N PRO A 30 5.93 13.42 3.46
CA PRO A 30 6.15 12.33 4.40
C PRO A 30 5.58 12.66 5.78
N VAL A 31 4.91 11.66 6.39
CA VAL A 31 4.38 11.76 7.75
C VAL A 31 5.45 11.31 8.74
N ARG A 32 5.62 12.05 9.83
CA ARG A 32 6.46 11.61 10.96
C ARG A 32 5.73 10.53 11.75
N THR A 33 6.32 9.34 11.81
CA THR A 33 5.78 8.25 12.62
C THR A 33 6.07 8.47 14.11
N PRO A 34 5.14 8.12 15.01
CA PRO A 34 5.31 8.29 16.44
C PRO A 34 6.40 7.35 16.97
N VAL A 35 7.14 7.77 18.00
CA VAL A 35 8.21 6.94 18.59
C VAL A 35 7.69 5.58 19.05
N ALA A 36 6.46 5.53 19.55
CA ALA A 36 5.77 4.30 19.95
C ALA A 36 5.56 3.29 18.81
N SER A 37 5.69 3.69 17.54
CA SER A 37 5.64 2.75 16.42
C SER A 37 6.91 1.94 16.27
N ARG A 38 8.03 2.33 16.87
CA ARG A 38 9.33 1.68 16.63
C ARG A 38 9.49 0.44 17.50
N LEU A 39 9.57 -0.72 16.86
CA LEU A 39 9.81 -2.01 17.51
C LEU A 39 11.27 -2.46 17.39
N GLY A 40 12.06 -1.78 16.57
CA GLY A 40 13.47 -2.06 16.31
C GLY A 40 14.06 -1.04 15.34
N ALA A 41 15.27 -1.31 14.84
CA ALA A 41 15.93 -0.43 13.87
C ALA A 41 15.26 -0.45 12.49
N ASP A 42 14.66 -1.58 12.14
CA ASP A 42 14.09 -1.91 10.82
C ASP A 42 12.64 -2.40 10.90
N ARG A 43 12.01 -2.30 12.09
CA ARG A 43 10.66 -2.81 12.35
C ARG A 43 9.77 -1.74 12.98
N SER A 44 8.56 -1.62 12.42
CA SER A 44 7.56 -0.66 12.86
C SER A 44 6.20 -1.33 13.07
N ALA A 45 5.52 -1.01 14.17
CA ALA A 45 4.13 -1.39 14.41
C ALA A 45 3.22 -0.60 13.46
N ALA A 46 2.37 -1.29 12.70
CA ALA A 46 1.58 -0.65 11.65
C ALA A 46 0.42 0.20 12.19
N GLU A 47 -0.19 -0.19 13.31
CA GLU A 47 -1.31 0.56 13.93
C GLU A 47 -0.93 2.01 14.29
N PRO A 48 0.16 2.26 15.05
CA PRO A 48 0.59 3.64 15.33
C PRO A 48 0.97 4.43 14.06
N VAL A 49 1.48 3.78 13.02
CA VAL A 49 1.78 4.42 11.72
C VAL A 49 0.49 4.84 11.03
N ARG A 50 -0.51 3.95 10.96
CA ARG A 50 -1.83 4.25 10.41
C ARG A 50 -2.49 5.41 11.13
N ALA A 51 -2.49 5.39 12.46
CA ALA A 51 -3.07 6.44 13.29
C ALA A 51 -2.42 7.81 13.00
N ALA A 52 -1.10 7.86 12.81
CA ALA A 52 -0.39 9.08 12.50
C ALA A 52 -0.71 9.63 11.10
N ILE A 53 -0.85 8.74 10.11
CA ILE A 53 -1.29 9.13 8.76
C ILE A 53 -2.73 9.64 8.82
N ALA A 54 -3.62 8.93 9.53
CA ALA A 54 -5.02 9.31 9.65
C ALA A 54 -5.20 10.65 10.39
N ALA A 55 -4.37 10.92 11.40
CA ALA A 55 -4.38 12.20 12.12
C ALA A 55 -3.91 13.37 11.23
N THR A 56 -2.98 13.11 10.30
CA THR A 56 -2.43 14.15 9.41
C THR A 56 -3.33 14.41 8.20
N TRP A 57 -3.82 13.34 7.55
CA TRP A 57 -4.48 13.40 6.24
C TRP A 57 -5.95 12.97 6.28
N GLY A 58 -6.47 12.60 7.45
CA GLY A 58 -7.83 12.10 7.65
C GLY A 58 -7.96 10.58 7.48
N CYS A 59 -9.15 10.04 7.71
CA CYS A 59 -9.42 8.59 7.66
C CYS A 59 -9.21 7.94 6.29
N GLY A 60 -9.05 8.69 5.20
CA GLY A 60 -9.03 8.13 3.85
C GLY A 60 -10.41 7.61 3.40
N CYS A 61 -11.48 8.23 3.90
CA CYS A 61 -12.86 7.88 3.55
C CYS A 61 -13.30 8.42 2.17
N ARG A 62 -12.64 9.48 1.67
CA ARG A 62 -12.86 10.05 0.33
C ARG A 62 -11.81 9.54 -0.66
N ASP A 63 -10.56 9.69 -0.28
CA ASP A 63 -9.40 9.24 -1.04
C ASP A 63 -8.73 8.09 -0.31
N ARG A 64 -8.36 7.02 -1.03
CA ARG A 64 -7.64 5.91 -0.41
C ARG A 64 -6.23 6.37 -0.03
N LEU A 65 -5.90 6.27 1.26
CA LEU A 65 -4.56 6.61 1.75
C LEU A 65 -3.69 5.36 1.84
N VAL A 66 -2.52 5.42 1.22
CA VAL A 66 -1.50 4.36 1.24
C VAL A 66 -0.19 4.94 1.80
N GLY A 67 0.13 4.56 3.04
CA GLY A 67 1.43 4.81 3.65
C GLY A 67 2.47 3.86 3.10
N VAL A 68 3.67 4.36 2.82
CA VAL A 68 4.79 3.56 2.33
C VAL A 68 5.97 3.74 3.27
N THR A 69 6.54 2.62 3.71
CA THR A 69 7.74 2.59 4.56
C THR A 69 8.73 1.56 4.03
N ALA A 70 10.02 1.80 4.31
CA ALA A 70 11.08 0.83 4.11
C ALA A 70 11.22 -0.15 5.30
N ALA A 71 10.61 0.16 6.45
CA ALA A 71 10.63 -0.71 7.61
C ALA A 71 9.65 -1.88 7.46
N THR A 72 10.03 -3.02 8.02
CA THR A 72 9.16 -4.18 8.12
C THR A 72 8.01 -3.88 9.07
N LEU A 73 6.78 -3.97 8.56
CA LEU A 73 5.57 -3.69 9.34
C LEU A 73 5.14 -4.91 10.17
N VAL A 74 4.70 -4.64 11.40
CA VAL A 74 4.15 -5.62 12.33
C VAL A 74 2.72 -5.25 12.69
N GLY A 75 1.81 -6.22 12.60
CA GLY A 75 0.37 -6.00 12.69
C GLY A 75 -0.18 -5.67 11.30
N GLY A 76 -0.94 -6.60 10.71
CA GLY A 76 -1.41 -6.51 9.33
C GLY A 76 -2.25 -5.26 9.03
N ASN A 77 -2.65 -5.09 7.78
CA ASN A 77 -3.58 -4.03 7.40
C ASN A 77 -4.98 -4.33 7.95
N PRO A 78 -5.77 -3.29 8.28
CA PRO A 78 -7.14 -3.48 8.72
C PRO A 78 -7.93 -4.25 7.65
N ALA A 79 -8.86 -5.09 8.09
CA ALA A 79 -9.81 -5.71 7.19
C ALA A 79 -10.57 -4.61 6.44
N THR A 80 -10.91 -4.91 5.18
CA THR A 80 -11.65 -4.07 4.24
C THR A 80 -12.77 -3.24 4.90
N GLY A 81 -12.85 -1.96 4.54
CA GLY A 81 -13.84 -1.04 5.10
C GLY A 81 -13.62 0.42 4.70
N CYS A 82 -14.62 1.28 4.98
CA CYS A 82 -14.52 2.72 4.77
C CYS A 82 -13.54 3.34 5.78
N GLY A 83 -12.54 4.08 5.30
CA GLY A 83 -11.68 4.89 6.17
C GLY A 83 -10.47 4.18 6.79
N GLY A 84 -9.93 3.15 6.15
CA GLY A 84 -8.69 2.51 6.57
C GLY A 84 -7.47 3.01 5.78
N VAL A 85 -6.49 3.59 6.47
CA VAL A 85 -5.15 3.82 5.90
C VAL A 85 -4.48 2.47 5.68
N LEU A 86 -4.08 2.20 4.45
CA LEU A 86 -3.23 1.05 4.12
C LEU A 86 -1.77 1.41 4.39
N VAL A 87 -0.96 0.51 4.94
CA VAL A 87 0.49 0.74 5.05
C VAL A 87 1.22 -0.41 4.39
N LEU A 88 2.14 -0.06 3.49
CA LEU A 88 2.95 -0.97 2.72
C LEU A 88 4.40 -0.90 3.17
N SER A 89 4.98 -2.06 3.48
CA SER A 89 6.43 -2.23 3.62
C SER A 89 6.98 -2.55 2.25
N VAL A 90 7.62 -1.58 1.60
CA VAL A 90 8.20 -1.75 0.26
C VAL A 90 9.72 -1.78 0.39
N GLN A 91 10.28 -2.99 0.27
CA GLN A 91 11.72 -3.18 0.19
C GLN A 91 12.18 -3.21 -1.27
N PRO A 92 13.42 -2.77 -1.57
CA PRO A 92 14.02 -2.98 -2.89
C PRO A 92 13.99 -4.46 -3.27
N GLY A 93 13.42 -4.79 -4.43
CA GLY A 93 13.27 -6.17 -4.89
C GLY A 93 11.96 -6.87 -4.51
N ALA A 94 11.03 -6.17 -3.85
CA ALA A 94 9.68 -6.70 -3.63
C ALA A 94 8.99 -7.03 -4.97
N GLU A 95 8.17 -8.08 -4.96
CA GLU A 95 7.35 -8.51 -6.10
C GLU A 95 6.57 -7.32 -6.69
N ALA A 96 6.67 -7.12 -8.00
CA ALA A 96 6.06 -5.99 -8.69
C ALA A 96 4.54 -5.95 -8.49
N GLY A 97 3.91 -7.13 -8.38
CA GLY A 97 2.47 -7.27 -8.13
C GLY A 97 2.04 -7.08 -6.67
N ALA A 98 2.93 -7.21 -5.69
CA ALA A 98 2.54 -7.23 -4.27
C ALA A 98 1.87 -5.92 -3.80
N PRO A 99 2.36 -4.72 -4.13
CA PRO A 99 1.68 -3.48 -3.76
C PRO A 99 0.30 -3.34 -4.41
N VAL A 100 0.17 -3.75 -5.68
CA VAL A 100 -1.11 -3.72 -6.40
C VAL A 100 -2.10 -4.68 -5.77
N ARG A 101 -1.66 -5.88 -5.41
CA ARG A 101 -2.47 -6.89 -4.72
C ARG A 101 -2.98 -6.40 -3.37
N GLU A 102 -2.11 -5.78 -2.58
CA GLU A 102 -2.49 -5.28 -1.25
C GLU A 102 -3.50 -4.11 -1.35
N VAL A 103 -3.29 -3.19 -2.30
CA VAL A 103 -4.28 -2.13 -2.58
C VAL A 103 -5.58 -2.73 -3.10
N GLY A 104 -5.53 -3.71 -4.00
CA GLY A 104 -6.70 -4.39 -4.54
C GLY A 104 -7.51 -5.09 -3.45
N ARG A 105 -6.85 -5.81 -2.53
CA ARG A 105 -7.48 -6.39 -1.35
C ARG A 105 -8.16 -5.32 -0.49
N SER A 106 -7.50 -4.18 -0.27
CA SER A 106 -8.10 -3.07 0.48
C SER A 106 -9.37 -2.50 -0.18
N LEU A 107 -9.47 -2.62 -1.51
CA LEU A 107 -10.64 -2.24 -2.33
C LEU A 107 -11.71 -3.36 -2.40
N GLY A 108 -11.49 -4.50 -1.75
CA GLY A 108 -12.44 -5.61 -1.75
C GLY A 108 -12.28 -6.58 -2.91
N LEU A 109 -11.17 -6.54 -3.64
CA LEU A 109 -10.83 -7.60 -4.58
C LEU A 109 -10.40 -8.87 -3.84
N GLU A 110 -10.91 -10.00 -4.30
CA GLU A 110 -10.52 -11.33 -3.85
C GLU A 110 -9.43 -11.90 -4.75
N ASP A 111 -8.86 -13.03 -4.34
CA ASP A 111 -7.87 -13.74 -5.13
C ASP A 111 -8.43 -14.11 -6.53
N CYS A 112 -7.60 -13.96 -7.56
CA CYS A 112 -7.98 -14.17 -8.96
C CYS A 112 -7.29 -15.41 -9.53
N ASN A 113 -8.00 -16.19 -10.35
CA ASN A 113 -7.43 -17.38 -11.00
C ASN A 113 -6.65 -17.07 -12.29
N ASP A 114 -6.61 -15.81 -12.74
CA ASP A 114 -5.83 -15.41 -13.91
C ASP A 114 -4.35 -15.20 -13.51
N PRO A 115 -3.40 -16.03 -14.01
CA PRO A 115 -1.99 -15.91 -13.66
C PRO A 115 -1.35 -14.58 -14.12
N GLY A 116 -1.98 -13.89 -15.08
CA GLY A 116 -1.60 -12.55 -15.53
C GLY A 116 -2.13 -11.41 -14.65
N CYS A 117 -2.84 -11.71 -13.55
CA CYS A 117 -3.39 -10.72 -12.64
C CYS A 117 -2.56 -10.59 -11.36
N ALA A 118 -2.37 -9.36 -10.87
CA ALA A 118 -1.72 -9.10 -9.58
C ALA A 118 -2.45 -9.75 -8.40
N MET A 119 -3.78 -9.93 -8.51
CA MET A 119 -4.61 -10.61 -7.51
C MET A 119 -4.45 -12.13 -7.51
N HIS A 120 -3.67 -12.71 -8.42
CA HIS A 120 -3.39 -14.14 -8.39
C HIS A 120 -2.47 -14.47 -7.21
N PRO A 121 -2.79 -15.51 -6.40
CA PRO A 121 -2.07 -15.80 -5.16
C PRO A 121 -0.60 -16.17 -5.39
N ALA A 122 -0.30 -16.78 -6.54
CA ALA A 122 1.07 -17.09 -6.97
C ALA A 122 1.57 -16.18 -8.13
N GLY A 123 0.81 -15.12 -8.45
CA GLY A 123 1.12 -14.23 -9.56
C GLY A 123 2.04 -13.08 -9.14
N ASN A 124 2.93 -12.68 -10.05
CA ASN A 124 3.78 -11.50 -9.92
C ASN A 124 3.49 -10.44 -11.01
N ALA A 125 2.29 -10.51 -11.60
CA ALA A 125 1.89 -9.54 -12.61
C ALA A 125 1.81 -8.14 -11.99
N PRO A 126 2.33 -7.09 -12.65
CA PRO A 126 2.39 -5.74 -12.09
C PRO A 126 1.04 -4.99 -12.16
N GLY A 127 -0.04 -5.63 -12.61
CA GLY A 127 -1.32 -4.98 -12.84
C GLY A 127 -2.51 -5.94 -12.78
N LEU A 128 -3.71 -5.38 -12.85
CA LEU A 128 -4.96 -6.13 -12.81
C LEU A 128 -5.38 -6.63 -14.18
N CYS A 129 -5.93 -7.85 -14.24
CA CYS A 129 -6.69 -8.33 -15.39
C CYS A 129 -7.95 -7.48 -15.58
N ARG A 130 -8.56 -7.58 -16.76
CA ARG A 130 -9.74 -6.79 -17.12
C ARG A 130 -10.88 -6.92 -16.09
N ALA A 131 -11.19 -8.14 -15.68
CA ALA A 131 -12.29 -8.40 -14.75
C ALA A 131 -12.05 -7.79 -13.35
N CYS A 132 -10.80 -7.81 -12.85
CA CYS A 132 -10.48 -7.18 -11.56
C CYS A 132 -10.47 -5.65 -11.66
N ARG A 133 -10.05 -5.10 -12.80
CA ARG A 133 -10.06 -3.64 -13.03
C ARG A 133 -11.46 -3.08 -13.10
N GLU A 134 -12.41 -3.79 -13.72
CA GLU A 134 -13.82 -3.38 -13.80
C GLU A 134 -14.55 -3.39 -12.44
N ARG A 135 -13.93 -3.92 -11.38
CA ARG A 135 -14.48 -3.99 -10.01
C ARG A 135 -13.92 -2.90 -9.07
N CYS A 136 -12.98 -2.08 -9.52
CA CYS A 136 -12.35 -1.00 -8.74
C CYS A 136 -12.78 0.38 -9.27
#